data_AF-N8QW26-F1
#
_entry.id   AF-N8QW26-F1
#
_cell.length_a   1.000
_cell.length_b   1.000
_cell.length_c   1.000
_cell.angle_alpha   90.00
_cell.angle_beta   90.00
_cell.angle_gamma   90.00
#
_symmetry.space_group_name_H-M   'P 1'
#
loop_
_entity.id
_entity.type
_entity.pdbx_description
1 polymer ?
#
loop_
_entity_poly.entity_id
_entity_poly.type
_entity_poly.pdbx_seq_one_letter_code
_entity_poly.pdbx_strand_id
1 'polypeptide(L)'
;MIWFDFENLCREARSPADYIEIATQYDYVLISGIGDLTDRIYDTVRRFIYLIDELYDQKIKLYFAASQPLNQLYKGERLKFEFQRTYSRLQEMQSISYNKELQEPA
;
A
#
# COMPACT_ATOMS: atom_id res chain seq x y z
N MET A 1 6.10 -14.07 4.08
CA MET A 1 6.72 -12.75 3.81
C MET A 1 7.16 -12.68 2.36
N ILE A 2 6.87 -11.58 1.68
CA ILE A 2 7.25 -11.32 0.28
C ILE A 2 7.76 -9.88 0.11
N TRP A 3 8.70 -9.68 -0.83
CA TRP A 3 9.24 -8.37 -1.17
C TRP A 3 9.05 -8.06 -2.66
N PHE A 4 8.66 -6.82 -2.95
CA PHE A 4 8.44 -6.32 -4.29
C PHE A 4 9.14 -4.98 -4.55
N ASP A 5 9.53 -4.79 -5.80
CA ASP A 5 9.74 -3.46 -6.36
C ASP A 5 8.39 -2.83 -6.75
N PHE A 6 8.21 -1.54 -6.45
CA PHE A 6 6.96 -0.82 -6.67
C PHE A 6 6.51 -0.82 -8.13
N GLU A 7 7.45 -0.71 -9.08
CA GLU A 7 7.13 -0.67 -10.51
C GLU A 7 6.59 -2.03 -10.95
N ASN A 8 7.23 -3.12 -10.53
CA ASN A 8 6.78 -4.48 -10.86
C ASN A 8 5.44 -4.84 -10.18
N LEU A 9 5.17 -4.25 -9.02
CA LEU A 9 3.94 -4.51 -8.28
C LEU A 9 2.76 -3.69 -8.82
N CYS A 10 2.95 -2.40 -9.11
CA CYS A 10 1.85 -1.48 -9.39
C CYS A 10 1.81 -0.97 -10.85
N ARG A 11 2.92 -0.99 -11.60
CA ARG A 11 2.95 -0.47 -12.98
C ARG A 11 2.60 -1.53 -14.00
N GLU A 12 3.05 -2.77 -13.79
CA GLU A 12 2.69 -3.91 -14.63
C GLU A 12 1.17 -4.17 -14.60
N ALA A 13 0.68 -4.86 -15.64
CA ALA A 13 -0.73 -5.19 -15.78
C ALA A 13 -1.14 -6.28 -14.77
N ARG A 14 -1.39 -5.86 -13.52
CA ARG A 14 -1.99 -6.70 -12.48
C ARG A 14 -3.49 -6.44 -12.37
N SER A 15 -4.22 -7.53 -12.20
CA SER A 15 -5.64 -7.53 -11.89
C SER A 15 -5.85 -7.32 -10.38
N PRO A 16 -7.04 -6.88 -9.94
CA PRO A 16 -7.37 -6.83 -8.52
C PRO A 16 -7.22 -8.19 -7.81
N ALA A 17 -7.46 -9.30 -8.51
CA ALA A 17 -7.33 -10.64 -7.94
C ALA A 17 -5.89 -10.96 -7.49
N ASP A 18 -4.89 -10.40 -8.17
CA ASP A 18 -3.48 -10.61 -7.82
C ASP A 18 -3.15 -10.01 -6.44
N TYR A 19 -3.77 -8.88 -6.08
CA TYR A 19 -3.56 -8.26 -4.77
C TYR A 19 -4.25 -9.02 -3.64
N ILE A 20 -5.44 -9.56 -3.92
CA ILE A 20 -6.14 -10.47 -3.00
C ILE A 20 -5.28 -11.71 -2.73
N GLU A 21 -4.73 -12.31 -3.78
CA GLU A 21 -3.86 -13.49 -3.65
C GLU A 21 -2.61 -13.18 -2.81
N ILE A 22 -1.96 -12.03 -3.05
CA ILE A 22 -0.82 -11.59 -2.24
C ILE A 22 -1.23 -11.47 -0.76
N ALA A 23 -2.35 -10.84 -0.46
CA ALA A 23 -2.83 -10.66 0.91
C ALA A 23 -3.18 -12.00 1.58
N THR A 24 -3.71 -12.97 0.83
CA THR A 24 -4.06 -14.30 1.36
C THR A 24 -2.85 -15.21 1.54
N GLN A 25 -1.80 -15.08 0.72
CA GLN A 25 -0.61 -15.95 0.78
C GLN A 25 0.47 -15.48 1.75
N TYR A 26 0.51 -14.19 2.09
CA TYR A 26 1.61 -13.62 2.85
C TYR A 26 1.15 -12.68 3.97
N ASP A 27 1.56 -12.98 5.20
CA ASP A 27 1.26 -12.11 6.36
C ASP A 27 2.11 -10.82 6.41
N TYR A 28 3.16 -10.74 5.58
CA TYR A 28 4.10 -9.62 5.53
C TYR A 28 4.42 -9.27 4.08
N VAL A 29 4.19 -8.01 3.72
CA VAL A 29 4.48 -7.44 2.40
C VAL A 29 5.47 -6.30 2.55
N LEU A 30 6.58 -6.39 1.82
CA LEU A 30 7.60 -5.34 1.76
C LEU A 30 7.61 -4.71 0.36
N ILE A 31 7.59 -3.39 0.28
CA ILE A 31 7.63 -2.65 -1.00
C ILE A 31 8.80 -1.68 -1.00
N SER A 32 9.60 -1.71 -2.06
CA SER A 32 10.72 -0.77 -2.25
C SER A 32 10.55 0.04 -3.52
N GLY A 33 11.32 1.13 -3.64
CA GLY A 33 11.34 1.94 -4.85
C GLY A 33 10.11 2.84 -5.04
N ILE A 34 9.35 3.13 -3.98
CA ILE A 34 8.20 4.04 -4.09
C ILE A 34 8.73 5.47 -4.28
N GLY A 35 8.56 6.00 -5.49
CA GLY A 35 8.87 7.38 -5.83
C GLY A 35 7.72 8.35 -5.52
N ASP A 36 7.77 9.53 -6.15
CA ASP A 36 6.69 10.50 -6.08
C ASP A 36 5.43 9.97 -6.80
N LEU A 37 4.33 9.87 -6.05
CA LEU A 37 3.03 9.51 -6.61
C LEU A 37 2.37 10.75 -7.21
N THR A 38 2.22 10.77 -8.53
CA THR A 38 1.69 11.94 -9.27
C THR A 38 0.60 11.53 -10.24
N ASP A 39 -0.16 12.50 -10.76
CA ASP A 39 -1.19 12.25 -11.76
C ASP A 39 -0.64 11.71 -13.10
N ARG A 40 0.68 11.77 -13.33
CA ARG A 40 1.34 11.18 -14.51
C ARG A 40 1.37 9.65 -14.46
N ILE A 41 1.35 9.08 -13.26
CA ILE A 41 1.31 7.62 -13.03
C ILE A 41 -0.03 7.21 -12.42
N TYR A 42 -1.11 7.85 -12.87
CA TYR A 42 -2.47 7.70 -12.34
C TYR A 42 -2.89 6.24 -12.11
N ASP A 43 -2.72 5.37 -13.11
CA ASP A 43 -3.13 3.97 -13.01
C ASP A 43 -2.30 3.21 -11.96
N THR A 44 -0.99 3.47 -11.90
CA THR A 44 -0.09 2.92 -10.87
C THR A 44 -0.50 3.37 -9.47
N VAL A 45 -0.81 4.67 -9.28
CA VAL A 45 -1.28 5.19 -7.99
C VAL A 45 -2.61 4.57 -7.60
N ARG A 46 -3.53 4.42 -8.56
CA ARG A 46 -4.83 3.78 -8.32
C ARG A 46 -4.66 2.32 -7.90
N ARG A 47 -3.76 1.57 -8.54
CA ARG A 47 -3.42 0.19 -8.15
C ARG A 47 -2.75 0.12 -6.77
N PHE A 48 -1.88 1.06 -6.45
CA PHE A 48 -1.30 1.16 -5.12
C PHE A 48 -2.38 1.39 -4.05
N ILE A 49 -3.34 2.29 -4.30
CA ILE A 49 -4.49 2.50 -3.40
C ILE A 49 -5.25 1.18 -3.17
N TYR A 50 -5.56 0.44 -4.24
CA TYR A 50 -6.24 -0.86 -4.13
C TYR A 50 -5.43 -1.88 -3.32
N LEU A 51 -4.13 -1.98 -3.55
CA LEU A 51 -3.25 -2.84 -2.78
C LEU A 51 -3.31 -2.48 -1.28
N ILE A 52 -3.20 -1.19 -0.94
CA ILE A 52 -3.25 -0.75 0.46
C ILE A 52 -4.59 -1.08 1.10
N ASP A 53 -5.69 -0.85 0.39
CA ASP A 53 -7.03 -1.18 0.87
C ASP A 53 -7.14 -2.68 1.18
N GLU A 54 -6.68 -3.54 0.28
CA GLU A 54 -6.71 -5.00 0.46
C GLU A 54 -5.84 -5.47 1.64
N LEU A 55 -4.61 -4.96 1.74
CA LEU A 55 -3.70 -5.31 2.84
C LEU A 55 -4.25 -4.82 4.19
N TYR A 56 -4.89 -3.64 4.20
CA TYR A 56 -5.51 -3.10 5.40
C TYR A 56 -6.69 -3.96 5.85
N ASP A 57 -7.59 -4.31 4.93
CA ASP A 57 -8.80 -5.10 5.20
C ASP A 57 -8.45 -6.53 5.66
N GLN A 58 -7.45 -7.15 5.03
CA GLN A 58 -6.93 -8.47 5.42
C GLN A 58 -5.91 -8.43 6.57
N LYS A 59 -5.68 -7.26 7.19
CA LYS A 59 -4.82 -7.14 8.38
C LYS A 59 -3.36 -7.60 8.14
N ILE A 60 -2.83 -7.33 6.95
CA ILE A 60 -1.48 -7.72 6.53
C ILE A 60 -0.44 -6.68 6.94
N LYS A 61 0.71 -7.14 7.42
CA LYS A 61 1.81 -6.24 7.84
C LYS A 61 2.53 -5.69 6.63
N LEU A 62 2.47 -4.37 6.46
CA LEU A 62 3.12 -3.65 5.37
C LEU A 62 4.36 -2.90 5.87
N TYR A 63 5.47 -3.07 5.16
CA TYR A 63 6.65 -2.21 5.27
C TYR A 63 6.98 -1.63 3.90
N PHE A 64 7.26 -0.35 3.80
CA PHE A 64 7.73 0.22 2.56
C PHE A 64 8.75 1.35 2.75
N ALA A 65 9.60 1.52 1.74
CA ALA A 65 10.51 2.64 1.63
C ALA A 65 10.06 3.56 0.50
N ALA A 66 9.94 4.85 0.80
CA ALA A 66 9.52 5.87 -0.16
C ALA A 66 10.50 7.04 -0.21
N SER A 67 10.56 7.73 -1.36
CA SER A 67 11.41 8.89 -1.58
C SER A 67 11.03 10.12 -0.75
N GLN A 68 9.80 10.17 -0.25
CA GLN A 68 9.21 11.30 0.48
C GLN A 68 8.47 10.80 1.73
N PRO A 69 8.29 11.65 2.76
CA PRO A 69 7.44 11.31 3.89
C PRO A 69 6.00 11.07 3.44
N LEU A 70 5.26 10.25 4.20
CA LEU A 70 3.92 9.79 3.82
C LEU A 70 2.95 10.95 3.50
N ASN A 71 3.03 12.06 4.23
CA ASN A 71 2.18 13.25 4.02
C ASN A 71 2.50 14.05 2.74
N GLN A 72 3.60 13.73 2.05
CA GLN A 72 4.02 14.34 0.79
C GLN A 72 4.17 13.31 -0.34
N LEU A 73 3.77 12.06 -0.09
CA LEU A 73 3.97 10.94 -1.01
C LEU A 73 3.15 11.10 -2.29
N TYR A 74 1.92 11.64 -2.17
CA TYR A 74 1.07 11.98 -3.31
C TYR A 74 1.08 13.49 -3.57
N LYS A 75 1.39 13.86 -4.81
CA LYS A 75 1.51 15.24 -5.31
C LYS A 75 0.54 15.54 -6.46
N GLY A 76 -0.48 14.70 -6.65
CA GLY A 76 -1.51 14.90 -7.65
C GLY A 76 -2.81 15.48 -7.08
N GLU A 77 -3.74 15.83 -7.96
CA GLU A 77 -5.06 16.33 -7.59
C GLU A 77 -6.19 15.36 -7.98
N ARG A 78 -5.97 14.47 -8.95
CA ARG A 78 -7.04 13.61 -9.51
C ARG A 78 -7.53 12.51 -8.57
N LEU A 79 -6.67 12.03 -7.67
CA LEU A 79 -6.95 10.96 -6.69
C LEU A 79 -6.85 11.49 -5.26
N LYS A 80 -6.98 12.81 -5.06
CA LYS A 80 -6.72 13.45 -3.76
C LYS A 80 -7.60 12.90 -2.65
N PHE A 81 -8.89 12.68 -2.94
CA PHE A 81 -9.83 12.13 -1.97
C PHE A 81 -9.55 10.67 -1.65
N GLU A 82 -9.28 9.86 -2.68
CA GLU A 82 -8.95 8.44 -2.54
C GLU A 82 -7.65 8.28 -1.76
N PHE A 83 -6.62 9.04 -2.14
CA PHE A 83 -5.32 8.99 -1.50
C PHE A 83 -5.37 9.54 -0.07
N GLN A 84 -6.24 10.49 0.26
CA GLN A 84 -6.44 10.92 1.64
C GLN A 84 -6.95 9.77 2.52
N ARG A 85 -7.84 8.91 2.01
CA ARG A 85 -8.27 7.70 2.74
C ARG A 85 -7.14 6.68 2.87
N THR A 86 -6.38 6.46 1.80
CA THR A 86 -5.18 5.60 1.81
C THR A 86 -4.14 6.10 2.81
N TYR A 87 -3.92 7.40 2.88
CA TYR A 87 -3.04 8.05 3.84
C TYR A 87 -3.45 7.75 5.28
N SER A 88 -4.74 7.90 5.63
CA SER A 88 -5.23 7.56 6.97
C SER A 88 -5.00 6.10 7.33
N ARG A 89 -5.27 5.16 6.41
CA ARG A 89 -4.99 3.73 6.62
C ARG A 89 -3.50 3.47 6.83
N LEU A 90 -2.63 4.06 6.00
CA LEU A 90 -1.19 3.92 6.13
C LEU A 90 -0.65 4.49 7.45
N GLN A 91 -1.27 5.55 7.99
CA GLN A 91 -0.94 6.05 9.33
C GLN A 91 -1.38 5.07 10.42
N GLU A 92 -2.58 4.51 10.31
CA GLU A 92 -3.10 3.54 11.26
C GLU A 92 -2.25 2.26 11.28
N MET A 93 -1.85 1.76 10.10
CA MET A 93 -0.98 0.59 9.96
C MET A 93 0.41 0.78 10.61
N GLN A 94 0.88 2.03 10.74
CA GLN A 94 2.11 2.37 11.46
C GLN A 94 1.91 2.46 12.98
N SER A 95 0.68 2.50 13.46
CA SER A 95 0.40 2.66 14.89
C SER A 95 0.77 1.40 15.68
N ILE A 96 1.21 1.61 16.92
CA ILE A 96 1.52 0.50 17.84
C ILE A 96 0.26 -0.32 18.14
N SER A 97 -0.91 0.32 18.21
CA SER A 97 -2.19 -0.36 18.46
C SER A 97 -2.53 -1.36 17.36
N TYR A 98 -2.49 -0.91 16.09
CA TYR A 98 -2.71 -1.80 14.94
C TYR A 98 -1.72 -2.98 14.94
N ASN A 99 -0.43 -2.70 15.16
CA ASN A 99 0.59 -3.75 15.17
C ASN A 99 0.43 -4.75 16.34
N LYS A 100 -0.17 -4.36 17.47
CA LYS A 100 -0.48 -5.26 18.59
C LYS A 100 -1.65 -6.17 18.27
N GLU A 101 -2.70 -5.66 17.62
CA GLU A 101 -3.83 -6.48 17.18
C GLU A 101 -3.40 -7.57 16.18
N LEU A 102 -2.35 -7.32 15.39
CA LEU A 102 -1.76 -8.31 14.48
C LEU A 102 -0.77 -9.29 15.14
N GLN A 103 -0.60 -9.22 16.46
CA GLN A 103 0.26 -10.15 17.23
C GLN A 103 -0.55 -11.11 18.10
N GLU A 104 -1.86 -10.91 18.25
CA GLU A 104 -2.72 -11.84 18.96
C GLU A 104 -3.05 -13.03 18.05
N PRO A 105 -2.64 -14.26 18.41
CA PRO A 105 -3.08 -15.43 17.68
C PRO A 105 -4.60 -15.59 17.83
N ALA A 106 -5.26 -15.89 16.71
CA ALA A 106 -6.67 -16.30 16.68
C ALA A 106 -6.92 -17.57 17.51
#